data_AF-A0A518K5Y1-F1
#
_entry.id   AF-A0A518K5Y1-F1
#
_cell.length_a   1.000
_cell.length_b   1.000
_cell.length_c   1.000
_cell.angle_alpha   90.00
_cell.angle_beta   90.00
_cell.angle_gamma   90.00
#
_symmetry.space_group_name_H-M   'P 1'
#
loop_
_entity.id
_entity.type
_entity.pdbx_description
1 polymer ?
#
loop_
_entity_poly.entity_id
_entity_poly.type
_entity_poly.pdbx_seq_one_letter_code
_entity_poly.pdbx_strand_id
1 'polypeptide(L)'
;MAKKKVTEKSAAKAVNKSELVREHAAANPKEKPKAIAEGIKKKHGVEISPQQISTVLFQARAKAGKKKAKKRAPAASGSETKVSLSLLLDAKQFAEKVGGVDQATMLLAALKKLD
;
A
#
# COMPACT_ATOMS: atom_id res chain seq x y z
N MET A 1 21.20 28.95 -12.97
CA MET A 1 21.41 27.54 -12.57
C MET A 1 20.65 27.27 -11.28
N ALA A 2 19.54 26.53 -11.31
CA ALA A 2 18.82 26.12 -10.12
C ALA A 2 18.45 24.63 -10.26
N LYS A 3 19.39 23.75 -9.92
CA LYS A 3 19.13 22.30 -9.86
C LYS A 3 18.28 22.02 -8.62
N LYS A 4 16.98 21.82 -8.82
CA LYS A 4 16.05 21.33 -7.81
C LYS A 4 16.43 19.88 -7.50
N LYS A 5 17.20 19.67 -6.42
CA LYS A 5 17.61 18.35 -5.94
C LYS A 5 16.37 17.62 -5.42
N VAL A 6 15.74 16.84 -6.30
CA VAL A 6 14.71 15.86 -5.92
C VAL A 6 15.42 14.80 -5.09
N THR A 7 15.26 14.87 -3.77
CA THR A 7 15.71 13.81 -2.88
C THR A 7 14.62 12.76 -2.85
N GLU A 8 14.82 11.71 -3.63
CA GLU A 8 14.10 10.44 -3.49
C GLU A 8 14.39 9.91 -2.08
N LYS A 9 13.37 9.99 -1.21
CA LYS A 9 13.47 9.43 0.14
C LYS A 9 12.92 8.01 0.10
N SER A 10 13.86 7.08 0.04
CA SER A 10 13.72 5.64 0.12
C SER A 10 12.80 5.21 1.27
N ALA A 11 11.85 4.34 0.93
CA ALA A 11 10.91 3.68 1.82
C ALA A 11 11.60 2.58 2.65
N ALA A 12 12.51 2.98 3.54
CA ALA A 12 12.94 2.12 4.63
C ALA A 12 11.95 2.28 5.78
N LYS A 13 11.50 1.15 6.30
CA LYS A 13 10.50 0.93 7.37
C LYS A 13 10.98 1.47 8.73
N ALA A 14 11.32 2.76 8.79
CA ALA A 14 11.54 3.47 10.03
C ALA A 14 10.16 3.74 10.64
N VAL A 15 9.95 3.32 11.88
CA VAL A 15 8.71 3.51 12.64
C VAL A 15 8.24 4.95 12.46
N ASN A 16 7.14 5.12 11.71
CA ASN A 16 6.67 6.43 11.34
C ASN A 16 5.95 7.03 12.54
N LYS A 17 6.68 7.87 13.28
CA LYS A 17 6.19 8.54 14.49
C LYS A 17 4.83 9.23 14.28
N SER A 18 4.59 9.76 13.07
CA SER A 18 3.33 10.41 12.72
C SER A 18 2.18 9.45 12.46
N GLU A 19 2.44 8.23 12.01
CA GLU A 19 1.42 7.18 11.84
C GLU A 19 0.98 6.67 13.20
N LEU A 20 1.93 6.39 14.12
CA LEU A 20 1.61 6.00 15.49
C LEU A 20 0.72 7.03 16.21
N VAL A 21 1.00 8.32 16.04
CA VAL A 21 0.16 9.40 16.60
C VAL A 21 -1.25 9.38 16.02
N ARG A 22 -1.39 9.10 14.71
CA ARG A 22 -2.70 9.05 14.06
C ARG A 22 -3.49 7.82 14.49
N GLU A 23 -2.85 6.67 14.63
CA GLU A 23 -3.48 5.42 15.09
C GLU A 23 -3.93 5.54 16.55
N HIS A 24 -3.07 6.05 17.43
CA HIS A 24 -3.43 6.30 18.82
C HIS A 24 -4.55 7.33 18.96
N ALA A 25 -4.49 8.44 18.20
CA ALA A 25 -5.55 9.45 18.24
C ALA A 25 -6.86 8.99 17.60
N ALA A 26 -6.80 8.08 16.62
CA ALA A 26 -8.00 7.47 16.03
C ALA A 26 -8.66 6.48 16.99
N ALA A 27 -7.86 5.70 17.73
CA ALA A 27 -8.35 4.83 18.79
C ALA A 27 -8.91 5.63 19.98
N ASN A 28 -8.32 6.79 20.28
CA ASN A 28 -8.69 7.64 21.42
C ASN A 28 -9.00 9.10 20.99
N PRO A 29 -10.15 9.36 20.33
CA PRO A 29 -10.47 10.65 19.72
C PRO A 29 -10.67 11.83 20.70
N LYS A 30 -10.73 11.56 22.02
CA LYS A 30 -10.93 12.57 23.08
C LYS A 30 -9.69 12.82 23.94
N GLU A 31 -8.57 12.12 23.71
CA GLU A 31 -7.38 12.28 24.53
C GLU A 31 -6.66 13.60 24.20
N LYS A 32 -6.23 14.30 25.26
CA LYS A 32 -5.41 15.51 25.12
C LYS A 32 -4.03 15.12 24.56
N PRO A 33 -3.37 15.98 23.77
CA PRO A 33 -2.04 15.70 23.19
C PRO A 33 -0.97 15.21 24.18
N LYS A 34 -1.07 15.59 25.46
CA LYS A 34 -0.20 15.09 26.54
C LYS A 34 -0.42 13.60 26.85
N ALA A 35 -1.67 13.15 26.93
CA ALA A 35 -2.00 11.74 27.19
C ALA A 35 -1.57 10.84 26.02
N ILE A 36 -1.70 11.33 24.78
CA ILE A 36 -1.21 10.64 23.58
C ILE A 36 0.31 10.50 23.63
N ALA A 37 1.04 11.54 24.08
CA ALA A 37 2.50 11.48 24.23
C ALA A 37 2.91 10.40 25.24
N GLU A 38 2.25 10.35 26.39
CA GLU A 38 2.50 9.33 27.41
C GLU A 38 2.15 7.93 26.92
N GLY A 39 1.02 7.76 26.24
CA GLY A 39 0.60 6.49 25.66
C GLY A 39 1.59 5.96 24.63
N ILE A 40 2.11 6.83 23.76
CA ILE A 40 3.10 6.45 22.74
C ILE A 40 4.47 6.17 23.36
N LYS A 41 4.89 6.97 24.36
CA LYS A 41 6.11 6.70 25.13
C LYS A 41 6.04 5.32 25.80
N LYS A 42 4.92 5.00 26.45
CA LYS A 42 4.72 3.71 27.15
C LYS A 42 4.65 2.53 26.18
N LYS A 43 3.97 2.67 25.04
CA LYS A 43 3.75 1.54 24.10
C LYS A 43 4.88 1.32 23.11
N HIS A 44 5.56 2.37 22.68
CA HIS A 44 6.53 2.30 21.58
C HIS A 44 7.93 2.77 21.98
N GLY A 45 8.13 3.29 23.20
CA GLY A 45 9.42 3.83 23.64
C GLY A 45 9.87 5.07 22.85
N VAL A 46 8.97 5.66 22.05
CA VAL A 46 9.28 6.81 21.21
C VAL A 46 8.85 8.09 21.92
N GLU A 47 9.81 8.95 22.21
CA GLU A 47 9.50 10.30 22.68
C GLU A 47 9.00 11.18 21.54
N ILE A 48 7.76 11.64 21.69
CA ILE A 48 7.13 12.61 20.80
C ILE A 48 6.69 13.78 21.66
N SER A 49 7.02 15.01 21.26
CA SER A 49 6.61 16.20 22.01
C SER A 49 5.12 16.48 21.83
N PRO A 50 4.44 17.05 22.84
CA PRO A 50 3.04 17.46 22.71
C PRO A 50 2.79 18.42 21.53
N GLN A 51 3.77 19.27 21.21
CA GLN A 51 3.73 20.19 20.07
C GLN A 51 3.71 19.43 18.73
N GLN A 52 4.52 18.37 18.60
CA GLN A 52 4.51 17.50 17.42
C GLN A 52 3.16 16.82 17.24
N ILE A 53 2.57 16.30 18.33
CA ILE A 53 1.25 15.66 18.30
C ILE A 53 0.17 16.65 17.86
N SER A 54 0.14 17.85 18.44
CA SER A 54 -0.81 18.90 18.05
C SER A 54 -0.74 19.23 16.56
N THR A 55 0.49 19.34 16.03
CA THR A 55 0.72 19.63 14.60
C THR A 55 0.26 18.47 13.72
N VAL A 56 0.53 17.22 14.12
CA VAL A 56 0.09 16.02 13.38
C VAL A 56 -1.43 15.89 13.39
N LEU A 57 -2.10 16.16 14.51
CA LEU A 57 -3.56 16.15 14.62
C LEU A 57 -4.21 17.25 13.77
N PHE A 58 -3.67 18.46 13.82
CA PHE A 58 -4.15 19.58 13.01
C PHE A 58 -4.01 19.28 11.51
N GLN A 59 -2.84 18.78 11.08
CA GLN A 59 -2.62 18.38 9.70
C GLN A 59 -3.50 17.19 9.27
N ALA A 60 -3.78 16.25 10.17
CA ALA A 60 -4.69 15.14 9.91
C ALA A 60 -6.11 15.65 9.63
N ARG A 61 -6.61 16.60 10.44
CA ARG A 61 -7.91 17.26 10.22
C ARG A 61 -7.93 18.09 8.93
N ALA A 62 -6.89 18.89 8.66
CA ALA A 62 -6.79 19.69 7.45
C ALA A 62 -6.74 18.84 6.16
N LYS A 63 -6.13 17.64 6.23
CA LYS A 63 -6.10 16.68 5.13
C LYS A 63 -7.37 15.83 5.03
N ALA A 64 -8.18 15.73 6.08
CA ALA A 64 -9.48 15.05 6.03
C ALA A 64 -10.50 15.83 5.19
N GLY A 65 -10.47 17.17 5.24
CA GLY A 65 -11.30 18.03 4.39
C GLY A 65 -10.88 18.04 2.91
N LYS A 66 -9.60 17.82 2.62
CA LYS A 66 -9.10 17.61 1.27
C LYS A 66 -9.27 16.14 0.93
N LYS A 67 -10.47 15.74 0.46
CA LYS A 67 -10.69 14.45 -0.21
C LYS A 67 -9.47 14.18 -1.07
N LYS A 68 -8.68 13.16 -0.71
CA LYS A 68 -7.56 12.70 -1.56
C LYS A 68 -8.17 12.58 -2.93
N ALA A 69 -7.73 13.41 -3.88
CA ALA A 69 -8.10 13.23 -5.27
C ALA A 69 -7.75 11.77 -5.55
N LYS A 70 -8.80 10.93 -5.66
CA LYS A 70 -8.67 9.53 -6.02
C LYS A 70 -7.87 9.60 -7.30
N LYS A 71 -6.59 9.19 -7.25
CA LYS A 71 -5.75 9.12 -8.45
C LYS A 71 -6.65 8.42 -9.45
N ARG A 72 -7.09 9.16 -10.48
CA ARG A 72 -7.91 8.59 -11.53
C ARG A 72 -7.09 7.41 -12.02
N ALA A 73 -7.59 6.20 -11.76
CA ALA A 73 -7.02 5.03 -12.36
C ALA A 73 -6.93 5.35 -13.87
N PRO A 74 -5.80 5.06 -14.53
CA PRO A 74 -5.75 5.23 -15.98
C PRO A 74 -6.98 4.53 -16.55
N ALA A 75 -7.72 5.25 -17.39
CA ALA A 75 -8.89 4.75 -18.07
C ALA A 75 -8.54 3.36 -18.60
N ALA A 76 -9.41 2.38 -18.35
CA ALA A 76 -9.23 1.02 -18.82
C ALA A 76 -9.08 1.08 -20.35
N SER A 77 -7.82 1.07 -20.80
CA SER A 77 -7.44 0.72 -22.16
C SER A 77 -8.06 -0.63 -22.43
N GLY A 78 -8.85 -0.70 -23.49
CA GLY A 78 -9.71 -1.83 -23.80
C GLY A 78 -8.98 -3.16 -23.80
N SER A 79 -9.67 -4.20 -23.35
CA SER A 79 -9.46 -5.59 -23.73
C SER A 79 -8.01 -6.09 -23.82
N GLU A 80 -7.14 -5.69 -22.90
CA GLU A 80 -5.96 -6.49 -22.61
C GLU A 80 -6.33 -7.39 -21.44
N THR A 81 -6.50 -8.68 -21.74
CA THR A 81 -6.60 -9.75 -20.75
C THR A 81 -5.47 -9.54 -19.75
N LYS A 82 -5.80 -8.98 -18.58
CA LYS A 82 -4.82 -8.71 -17.53
C LYS A 82 -4.37 -10.04 -16.96
N VAL A 83 -3.37 -10.64 -17.59
CA VAL A 83 -2.71 -11.80 -17.05
C VAL A 83 -1.87 -11.32 -15.88
N SER A 84 -2.35 -11.58 -14.66
CA SER A 84 -1.57 -11.32 -13.45
C SER A 84 -0.35 -12.23 -13.40
N LEU A 85 0.76 -11.77 -12.81
CA LEU A 85 1.98 -12.56 -12.66
C LEU A 85 1.72 -13.89 -11.92
N SER A 86 0.81 -13.90 -10.94
CA SER A 86 0.37 -15.13 -10.27
C SER A 86 -0.22 -16.13 -11.25
N LEU A 87 -1.11 -15.67 -12.15
CA LEU A 87 -1.73 -16.52 -13.17
C LEU A 87 -0.70 -17.08 -14.16
N LEU A 88 0.36 -16.33 -14.48
CA LEU A 88 1.47 -16.84 -15.30
C LEU A 88 2.28 -17.92 -14.58
N LEU A 89 2.49 -17.78 -13.27
CA LEU A 89 3.18 -18.80 -12.47
C LEU A 89 2.34 -20.08 -12.39
N ASP A 90 1.04 -19.97 -12.18
CA ASP A 90 0.13 -21.10 -12.15
C ASP A 90 0.09 -21.80 -13.52
N ALA A 91 0.01 -21.04 -14.61
CA ALA A 91 0.08 -21.57 -15.97
C ALA A 91 1.42 -22.27 -16.25
N LYS A 92 2.53 -21.72 -15.73
CA LYS A 92 3.86 -22.35 -15.84
C LYS A 92 3.90 -23.69 -15.10
N GLN A 93 3.41 -23.75 -13.87
CA GLN A 93 3.35 -25.00 -13.11
C GLN A 93 2.49 -26.06 -13.79
N PHE A 94 1.38 -25.65 -14.40
CA PHE A 94 0.54 -26.55 -15.20
C PHE A 94 1.31 -27.10 -16.41
N ALA A 95 1.97 -26.22 -17.17
CA ALA A 95 2.79 -26.64 -18.30
C ALA A 95 3.89 -27.62 -17.88
N GLU A 96 4.55 -27.40 -16.75
CA GLU A 96 5.56 -28.33 -16.21
C GLU A 96 4.98 -29.72 -15.89
N LYS A 97 3.80 -29.80 -15.27
CA LYS A 97 3.14 -31.08 -14.95
C LYS A 97 2.74 -31.88 -16.18
N VAL A 98 2.43 -31.20 -17.27
CA VAL A 98 2.00 -31.80 -18.54
C VAL A 98 3.18 -32.15 -19.45
N GLY A 99 4.41 -31.80 -19.05
CA GLY A 99 5.63 -32.08 -19.81
C GLY A 99 6.03 -30.97 -20.80
N GLY A 100 5.47 -29.77 -20.64
CA GLY A 100 5.85 -28.56 -21.38
C GLY A 100 4.65 -27.74 -21.86
N VAL A 101 4.95 -26.54 -22.36
CA VAL A 101 3.93 -25.62 -22.92
C VAL A 101 3.29 -26.23 -24.17
N ASP A 102 4.07 -26.90 -25.02
CA ASP A 102 3.57 -27.53 -26.25
C ASP A 102 2.51 -28.60 -25.93
N GLN A 103 2.80 -29.50 -24.98
CA GLN A 103 1.86 -30.54 -24.55
C GLN A 103 0.61 -29.94 -23.90
N ALA A 104 0.76 -28.89 -23.10
CA ALA A 104 -0.38 -28.16 -22.52
C ALA A 104 -1.30 -27.57 -23.60
N THR A 105 -0.75 -26.98 -24.67
CA THR A 105 -1.58 -26.45 -25.77
C THR A 105 -2.30 -27.55 -26.54
N MET A 106 -1.65 -28.69 -26.78
CA MET A 106 -2.29 -29.85 -27.42
C MET A 106 -3.45 -30.40 -26.59
N LEU A 107 -3.27 -30.53 -25.28
CA LEU A 107 -4.35 -30.98 -24.37
C LEU A 107 -5.51 -30.00 -24.34
N LEU A 108 -5.24 -28.69 -24.24
CA LEU A 108 -6.29 -27.66 -24.30
C LEU A 108 -7.03 -27.68 -25.64
N ALA A 109 -6.33 -27.91 -26.74
CA ALA A 109 -6.94 -28.07 -28.06
C ALA A 109 -7.78 -29.34 -28.20
N ALA A 110 -7.38 -30.43 -27.55
CA ALA A 110 -8.15 -31.67 -27.50
C ALA A 110 -9.42 -31.52 -26.63
N LEU A 111 -9.29 -30.89 -25.46
CA LEU A 111 -10.43 -30.58 -24.58
C LEU A 111 -11.48 -29.72 -25.29
N LYS A 112 -11.04 -28.69 -26.02
CA LYS A 112 -11.94 -27.84 -26.82
C LYS A 112 -12.76 -28.58 -27.89
N LYS A 113 -12.36 -29.79 -28.30
CA LYS A 113 -13.12 -30.61 -29.26
C LYS A 113 -14.14 -31.53 -28.60
N LEU A 114 -14.04 -31.71 -27.29
CA LEU A 114 -14.93 -32.54 -26.48
C LEU A 114 -16.01 -31.72 -25.75
N ASP A 115 -15.76 -30.42 -25.56
CA ASP A 115 -16.77 -29.40 -25.20
C ASP A 115 -17.55 -28.92 -26.44
#